data_AF-A0A2P5WT67-F1
#
_entry.id   AF-A0A2P5WT67-F1
#
_cell.length_a   1.000
_cell.length_b   1.000
_cell.length_c   1.000
_cell.angle_alpha   90.00
_cell.angle_beta   90.00
_cell.angle_gamma   90.00
#
_symmetry.space_group_name_H-M   'P 1'
#
loop_
_entity.id
_entity.type
_entity.pdbx_description
1 polymer ?
#
loop_
_entity_poly.entity_id
_entity_poly.type
_entity_poly.pdbx_seq_one_letter_code
_entity_poly.pdbx_strand_id
1 'polypeptide(L)'
;MDRYQKVEKPKPESPINENEIRITSQGAIRNYINYAIALLQDKHVKEIVLKAMGQAISKTVAIAEILKKRIPRLHQDTSISSVSITDVWEPIEEGLVPVEMTRNVSMISITLSTRELNKNSVGYQAPHYAEQPKPQYHYQQQQPPKQALIPYNAVNEDNGGYSNWGRGGGRGRGWGYRGAGYERGRGGGGRGFSRGRGRMGGGGRSRGGGY
;
A
#
# COMPACT_ATOMS: atom_id res chain seq x y z
N MET A 1 -34.74 -18.58 4.67
CA MET A 1 -34.76 -18.38 3.19
C MET A 1 -34.10 -19.57 2.50
N ASP A 2 -34.09 -20.75 3.12
CA ASP A 2 -33.15 -21.83 2.80
C ASP A 2 -33.60 -22.71 1.62
N ARG A 3 -34.64 -22.26 0.90
CA ARG A 3 -35.35 -22.99 -0.15
C ARG A 3 -35.27 -22.31 -1.52
N TYR A 4 -34.41 -21.31 -1.64
CA TYR A 4 -34.22 -20.55 -2.88
C TYR A 4 -32.73 -20.48 -3.22
N GLN A 5 -32.41 -20.69 -4.49
CA GLN A 5 -31.08 -20.52 -5.03
C GLN A 5 -31.02 -19.25 -5.88
N LYS A 6 -30.01 -18.42 -5.65
CA LYS A 6 -29.77 -17.23 -6.47
C LYS A 6 -29.32 -17.67 -7.86
N VAL A 7 -30.04 -17.23 -8.89
CA VAL A 7 -29.68 -17.44 -10.29
C VAL A 7 -29.21 -16.12 -10.88
N GLU A 8 -27.97 -16.11 -11.38
CA GLU A 8 -27.43 -14.95 -12.08
C GLU A 8 -27.97 -14.93 -13.51
N LYS A 9 -28.95 -14.07 -13.78
CA LYS A 9 -29.31 -13.74 -15.17
C LYS A 9 -28.18 -12.91 -15.78
N PRO A 10 -27.69 -13.25 -16.99
CA PRO A 10 -26.69 -12.45 -17.68
C PRO A 10 -27.28 -11.06 -17.91
N LYS A 11 -26.58 -10.03 -17.41
CA LYS A 11 -27.00 -8.65 -17.64
C LYS A 11 -26.90 -8.35 -19.12
N PRO A 12 -27.83 -7.58 -19.70
CA PRO A 12 -27.67 -7.07 -21.06
C PRO A 12 -26.39 -6.22 -21.09
N GLU A 13 -25.35 -6.74 -21.72
CA GLU A 13 -24.10 -6.02 -21.91
C GLU A 13 -24.35 -4.89 -22.90
N SER A 14 -24.48 -3.65 -22.39
CA SER A 14 -24.45 -2.48 -23.25
C SER A 14 -23.08 -2.42 -23.92
N PRO A 15 -23.00 -2.13 -25.23
CA PRO A 15 -21.74 -2.07 -25.95
C PRO A 15 -20.78 -1.12 -25.24
N ILE A 16 -19.53 -1.58 -25.05
CA ILE A 16 -18.49 -0.79 -24.42
C ILE A 16 -17.92 0.15 -25.48
N ASN A 17 -18.07 1.45 -25.26
CA ASN A 17 -17.43 2.45 -26.12
C ASN A 17 -15.90 2.35 -26.00
N GLU A 18 -15.18 2.64 -27.07
CA GLU A 18 -13.70 2.53 -27.10
C GLU A 18 -13.00 3.43 -26.07
N ASN A 19 -13.64 4.52 -25.65
CA ASN A 19 -13.13 5.48 -24.68
C ASN A 19 -13.64 5.22 -23.24
N GLU A 20 -14.41 4.14 -23.05
CA GLU A 20 -14.97 3.77 -21.76
C GLU A 20 -14.11 2.71 -21.06
N ILE A 21 -13.72 2.99 -19.82
CA ILE A 21 -12.95 2.08 -18.98
C ILE A 21 -13.82 1.68 -17.79
N ARG A 22 -14.31 0.44 -17.78
CA ARG A 22 -15.05 -0.14 -16.65
C ARG A 22 -14.09 -0.70 -15.61
N ILE A 23 -14.05 -0.07 -14.44
CA ILE A 23 -13.16 -0.45 -13.34
C ILE A 23 -13.87 -1.45 -12.43
N THR A 24 -13.19 -2.57 -12.15
CA THR A 24 -13.71 -3.64 -11.29
C THR A 24 -12.97 -3.70 -9.95
N SER A 25 -13.60 -4.33 -8.96
CA SER A 25 -13.03 -4.50 -7.62
C SER A 25 -11.79 -5.41 -7.62
N GLN A 26 -11.72 -6.39 -8.54
CA GLN A 26 -10.59 -7.33 -8.62
C GLN A 26 -9.47 -6.86 -9.57
N GLY A 27 -9.77 -6.00 -10.55
CA GLY A 27 -8.79 -5.57 -11.54
C GLY A 27 -7.62 -4.77 -10.94
N ALA A 28 -6.42 -5.01 -11.46
CA ALA A 28 -5.19 -4.34 -11.01
C ALA A 28 -5.17 -2.87 -11.46
N ILE A 29 -4.89 -1.96 -10.53
CA ILE A 29 -4.83 -0.50 -10.76
C ILE A 29 -3.91 -0.14 -11.93
N ARG A 30 -2.75 -0.79 -12.02
CA ARG A 30 -1.74 -0.54 -13.07
C ARG A 30 -2.30 -0.73 -14.48
N ASN A 31 -3.14 -1.73 -14.68
CA ASN A 31 -3.68 -2.06 -16.00
C ASN A 31 -4.60 -0.95 -16.50
N TYR A 32 -5.48 -0.45 -15.63
CA TYR A 32 -6.37 0.66 -15.96
C TYR A 32 -5.60 1.94 -16.28
N ILE A 33 -4.57 2.24 -15.50
CA ILE A 33 -3.74 3.44 -15.73
C ILE A 33 -3.01 3.32 -17.07
N ASN A 34 -2.35 2.19 -17.33
CA ASN A 34 -1.62 1.99 -18.59
C ASN A 34 -2.55 2.09 -19.79
N TYR A 35 -3.74 1.49 -19.71
CA TYR A 35 -4.72 1.55 -20.78
C TYR A 35 -5.24 2.98 -21.01
N ALA A 36 -5.58 3.70 -19.94
CA ALA A 36 -6.00 5.10 -20.03
C ALA A 36 -4.92 6.02 -20.63
N ILE A 37 -3.65 5.80 -20.27
CA ILE A 37 -2.52 6.53 -20.86
C ILE A 37 -2.40 6.21 -22.35
N ALA A 38 -2.48 4.95 -22.75
CA ALA A 38 -2.42 4.56 -24.16
C ALA A 38 -3.56 5.20 -24.98
N LEU A 39 -4.77 5.30 -24.42
CA LEU A 39 -5.88 6.00 -25.08
C LEU A 39 -5.61 7.50 -25.26
N LEU A 40 -5.13 8.19 -24.22
CA LEU A 40 -4.91 9.64 -24.25
C LEU A 40 -3.64 10.05 -25.01
N GLN A 41 -2.57 9.26 -24.93
CA GLN A 41 -1.26 9.58 -25.50
C GLN A 41 -1.00 8.90 -26.84
N ASP A 42 -1.25 7.59 -26.97
CA ASP A 42 -0.90 6.86 -28.20
C ASP A 42 -1.99 7.02 -29.26
N LYS A 43 -3.25 6.87 -28.85
CA LYS A 43 -4.42 7.03 -29.73
C LYS A 43 -4.92 8.46 -29.84
N HIS A 44 -4.36 9.40 -29.06
CA HIS A 44 -4.75 10.81 -29.02
C HIS A 44 -6.27 11.03 -28.86
N VAL A 45 -6.93 10.16 -28.10
CA VAL A 45 -8.34 10.34 -27.76
C VAL A 45 -8.46 11.61 -26.90
N LYS A 46 -9.47 12.42 -27.19
CA LYS A 46 -9.67 13.70 -26.50
C LYS A 46 -10.16 13.53 -25.07
N GLU A 47 -10.97 12.49 -24.83
CA GLU A 47 -11.62 12.21 -23.57
C GLU A 47 -11.71 10.71 -23.29
N ILE A 48 -11.65 10.34 -22.01
CA ILE A 48 -11.90 8.99 -21.53
C ILE A 48 -12.93 9.03 -20.41
N VAL A 49 -13.70 7.96 -20.27
CA VAL A 49 -14.74 7.84 -19.24
C VAL A 49 -14.45 6.64 -18.35
N LEU A 50 -14.16 6.91 -17.08
CA LEU A 50 -13.96 5.89 -16.06
C LEU A 50 -15.30 5.59 -15.39
N LYS A 51 -15.78 4.36 -15.49
CA LYS A 51 -17.05 3.93 -14.87
C LYS A 51 -16.80 2.85 -13.84
N ALA A 52 -17.46 2.97 -12.68
CA ALA A 52 -17.41 1.95 -11.66
C ALA A 52 -18.70 1.90 -10.84
N MET A 53 -18.94 0.73 -10.25
CA MET A 53 -20.10 0.46 -9.41
C MET A 53 -19.65 -0.10 -8.06
N GLY A 54 -20.38 0.25 -7.00
CA GLY A 54 -20.19 -0.29 -5.65
C GLY A 54 -18.74 -0.21 -5.16
N GLN A 55 -18.16 -1.37 -4.80
CA GLN A 55 -16.84 -1.47 -4.17
C GLN A 55 -15.68 -0.94 -5.04
N ALA A 56 -15.89 -0.78 -6.36
CA ALA A 56 -14.87 -0.25 -7.27
C ALA A 56 -14.79 1.30 -7.30
N ILE A 57 -15.74 2.00 -6.66
CA ILE A 57 -15.83 3.48 -6.69
C ILE A 57 -14.57 4.13 -6.11
N SER A 58 -14.15 3.73 -4.90
CA SER A 58 -12.96 4.30 -4.25
C SER A 58 -11.69 4.10 -5.08
N LYS A 59 -11.54 2.89 -5.67
CA LYS A 59 -10.44 2.59 -6.59
C LYS A 59 -10.44 3.49 -7.82
N THR A 60 -11.62 3.81 -8.35
CA THR A 60 -11.78 4.64 -9.55
C THR A 60 -11.34 6.07 -9.32
N VAL A 61 -11.67 6.64 -8.17
CA VAL A 61 -11.17 7.97 -7.77
C VAL A 61 -9.65 7.95 -7.68
N ALA A 62 -9.06 6.94 -7.04
CA ALA A 62 -7.60 6.82 -6.95
C ALA A 62 -6.92 6.73 -8.33
N ILE A 63 -7.50 5.99 -9.27
CA ILE A 63 -7.01 5.90 -10.66
C ILE A 63 -7.08 7.27 -11.34
N ALA A 64 -8.20 7.98 -11.22
CA ALA A 64 -8.36 9.32 -11.79
C ALA A 64 -7.31 10.30 -11.25
N GLU A 65 -7.04 10.28 -9.95
CA GLU A 65 -6.01 11.12 -9.33
C GLU A 65 -4.59 10.78 -9.83
N ILE A 66 -4.28 9.49 -10.02
CA ILE A 66 -2.98 9.10 -10.58
C ILE A 66 -2.85 9.57 -12.03
N LEU A 67 -3.93 9.48 -12.82
CA LEU A 67 -3.93 9.93 -14.21
C LEU A 67 -3.70 11.43 -14.32
N LYS A 68 -4.38 12.25 -13.50
CA LYS A 68 -4.16 13.71 -13.46
C LYS A 68 -2.73 14.10 -13.07
N LYS A 69 -2.05 13.29 -12.25
CA LYS A 69 -0.64 13.50 -11.89
C LYS A 69 0.32 13.14 -13.02
N ARG A 70 -0.01 12.13 -13.83
CA ARG A 70 0.84 11.68 -14.94
C ARG A 70 0.64 12.49 -16.22
N ILE A 71 -0.59 12.94 -16.46
CA ILE A 71 -0.97 13.74 -17.62
C ILE A 71 -1.51 15.08 -17.09
N PRO A 72 -0.70 16.14 -17.11
CA PRO A 72 -1.14 17.45 -16.65
C PRO A 72 -2.22 18.01 -17.58
N ARG A 73 -2.95 19.02 -17.10
CA ARG A 73 -3.98 19.76 -17.86
C ARG A 73 -5.21 18.94 -18.27
N LEU A 74 -5.54 17.87 -17.55
CA LEU A 74 -6.82 17.17 -17.73
C LEU A 74 -7.96 17.88 -17.01
N HIS A 75 -9.01 18.23 -17.75
CA HIS A 75 -10.31 18.61 -17.21
C HIS A 75 -11.01 17.37 -16.69
N GLN A 76 -11.77 17.52 -15.60
CA GLN A 76 -12.54 16.44 -15.00
C GLN A 76 -14.01 16.85 -14.90
N ASP A 77 -14.91 15.90 -15.16
CA ASP A 77 -16.33 16.02 -14.82
C ASP A 77 -16.79 14.71 -14.17
N THR A 78 -17.41 14.79 -13.00
CA THR A 78 -17.80 13.64 -12.18
C THR A 78 -19.31 13.59 -12.01
N SER A 79 -19.92 12.48 -12.40
CA SER A 79 -21.34 12.20 -12.18
C SER A 79 -21.51 10.96 -11.30
N ILE A 80 -22.49 11.03 -10.40
CA ILE A 80 -22.88 9.93 -9.52
C ILE A 80 -24.32 9.58 -9.84
N SER A 81 -24.60 8.29 -9.96
CA SER A 81 -25.93 7.75 -10.24
C SER A 81 -26.15 6.46 -9.46
N SER A 82 -27.35 5.90 -9.56
CA SER A 82 -27.69 4.60 -8.98
C SER A 82 -28.24 3.69 -10.07
N VAL A 83 -27.80 2.44 -10.09
CA VAL A 83 -28.28 1.41 -11.01
C VAL A 83 -29.04 0.35 -10.22
N SER A 84 -30.26 0.03 -10.66
CA SER A 84 -31.05 -1.06 -10.10
C SER A 84 -30.59 -2.40 -10.68
N ILE A 85 -30.25 -3.36 -9.83
CA ILE A 85 -29.88 -4.72 -10.21
C ILE A 85 -30.96 -5.65 -9.67
N THR A 86 -31.62 -6.39 -10.56
CA THR A 86 -32.59 -7.41 -10.20
C THR A 86 -31.89 -8.76 -10.09
N ASP A 87 -31.84 -9.30 -8.88
CA ASP A 87 -31.39 -10.65 -8.59
C ASP A 87 -32.61 -11.57 -8.60
N VAL A 88 -32.55 -12.69 -9.33
CA VAL A 88 -33.65 -13.66 -9.43
C VAL A 88 -33.31 -14.88 -8.58
N TRP A 89 -34.29 -15.35 -7.82
CA TRP A 89 -34.18 -16.47 -6.90
C TRP A 89 -35.16 -17.55 -7.33
N GLU A 90 -34.62 -18.71 -7.71
CA GLU A 90 -35.43 -19.86 -8.13
C GLU A 90 -35.67 -20.79 -6.93
N PRO A 91 -36.89 -21.32 -6.78
CA PRO A 91 -37.22 -22.24 -5.70
C PRO A 91 -36.61 -23.62 -5.92
N ILE A 92 -36.22 -24.25 -4.82
CA ILE A 92 -35.64 -25.61 -4.80
C ILE A 92 -36.73 -26.66 -4.49
N GLU A 93 -37.92 -26.23 -4.02
CA GLU A 93 -39.07 -27.10 -3.75
C GLU A 93 -40.17 -26.93 -4.80
N GLU A 94 -40.77 -28.05 -5.20
CA GLU A 94 -41.90 -28.07 -6.14
C GLU A 94 -43.13 -27.36 -5.53
N GLY A 95 -43.71 -26.41 -6.28
CA GLY A 95 -44.89 -25.64 -5.86
C GLY A 95 -44.62 -24.19 -5.42
N LEU A 96 -43.35 -23.75 -5.38
CA LEU A 96 -42.97 -22.36 -5.12
C LEU A 96 -42.76 -21.58 -6.44
N VAL A 97 -42.81 -20.25 -6.36
CA VAL A 97 -42.67 -19.33 -7.52
C VAL A 97 -41.34 -18.58 -7.43
N PRO A 98 -40.65 -18.28 -8.55
CA PRO A 98 -39.45 -17.47 -8.55
C PRO A 98 -39.66 -16.10 -7.89
N VAL A 99 -38.68 -15.66 -7.11
CA VAL A 99 -38.69 -14.38 -6.42
C VAL A 99 -37.67 -13.45 -7.04
N GLU A 100 -38.09 -12.24 -7.41
CA GLU A 100 -37.21 -11.19 -7.89
C GLU A 100 -36.93 -10.19 -6.77
N MET A 101 -35.64 -9.91 -6.50
CA MET A 101 -35.21 -8.91 -5.53
C MET A 101 -34.38 -7.84 -6.24
N THR A 102 -34.88 -6.61 -6.24
CA THR A 102 -34.16 -5.47 -6.80
C THR A 102 -33.35 -4.77 -5.71
N ARG A 103 -32.06 -4.56 -5.97
CA ARG A 103 -31.17 -3.75 -5.13
C ARG A 103 -30.60 -2.57 -5.91
N ASN A 104 -30.44 -1.45 -5.23
CA ASN A 104 -29.81 -0.25 -5.80
C ASN A 104 -28.30 -0.27 -5.53
N VAL A 105 -27.51 -0.08 -6.57
CA VAL A 105 -26.05 0.02 -6.47
C VAL A 105 -25.58 1.36 -7.01
N SER A 106 -24.81 2.07 -6.19
CA SER A 106 -24.21 3.34 -6.59
C SER A 106 -23.22 3.14 -7.74
N MET A 107 -23.21 4.10 -8.66
CA MET A 107 -22.34 4.17 -9.82
C MET A 107 -21.68 5.54 -9.88
N ILE A 108 -20.39 5.56 -10.18
CA ILE A 108 -19.64 6.77 -10.47
C ILE A 108 -19.18 6.74 -11.94
N SER A 109 -19.23 7.90 -12.59
CA SER A 109 -18.65 8.13 -13.91
C SER A 109 -17.78 9.37 -13.87
N ILE A 110 -16.49 9.20 -14.14
CA ILE A 110 -15.50 10.30 -14.17
C ILE A 110 -15.03 10.44 -15.61
N THR A 111 -15.34 11.58 -16.22
CA THR A 111 -14.82 11.95 -17.54
C THR A 111 -13.54 12.74 -17.34
N LEU A 112 -12.46 12.33 -18.01
CA LEU A 112 -11.19 13.05 -18.07
C LEU A 112 -10.95 13.49 -19.51
N SER A 113 -10.71 14.78 -19.74
CA SER A 113 -10.56 15.33 -21.09
C SER A 113 -9.38 16.29 -21.19
N THR A 114 -8.71 16.27 -22.34
CA THR A 114 -7.70 17.28 -22.71
C THR A 114 -8.33 18.57 -23.21
N ARG A 115 -9.63 18.55 -23.54
CA ARG A 115 -10.42 19.71 -23.94
C ARG A 115 -11.20 20.24 -22.76
N GLU A 116 -11.61 21.50 -22.87
CA GLU A 116 -12.49 22.09 -21.88
C GLU A 116 -13.82 21.34 -21.83
N LEU A 117 -14.21 20.91 -20.64
CA LEU A 117 -15.54 20.36 -20.36
C LEU A 117 -16.49 21.48 -19.93
N ASN A 118 -17.77 21.15 -19.75
CA ASN A 118 -18.78 22.10 -19.31
C ASN A 118 -18.49 22.62 -17.88
N LYS A 119 -18.03 23.87 -17.79
CA LYS A 119 -17.68 24.54 -16.52
C LYS A 119 -18.88 24.77 -15.59
N ASN A 120 -20.11 24.69 -16.13
CA ASN A 120 -21.34 24.84 -15.36
C ASN A 120 -21.85 23.51 -14.78
N SER A 121 -21.21 22.38 -15.09
CA SER A 121 -21.55 21.10 -14.47
C SER A 121 -21.22 21.13 -12.97
N VAL A 122 -22.11 20.61 -12.15
CA VAL A 122 -21.87 20.42 -10.71
C VAL A 122 -20.68 19.50 -10.41
N GLY A 123 -20.34 18.63 -11.36
CA GLY A 123 -19.23 17.67 -11.27
C GLY A 123 -17.92 18.19 -11.83
N TYR A 124 -17.89 19.39 -12.40
CA TYR A 124 -16.75 19.91 -13.11
C TYR A 124 -15.62 20.31 -12.15
N GLN A 125 -14.41 19.91 -12.52
CA GLN A 125 -13.17 20.30 -11.87
C GLN A 125 -12.15 20.75 -12.92
N ALA A 126 -11.61 21.95 -12.71
CA ALA A 126 -10.57 22.49 -13.57
C ALA A 126 -9.26 21.68 -13.44
N PRO A 127 -8.40 21.68 -14.48
CA PRO A 127 -7.15 20.94 -14.42
C PRO A 127 -6.23 21.47 -13.32
N HIS A 128 -5.52 20.56 -12.64
CA HIS A 128 -4.45 20.96 -11.74
C HIS A 128 -3.28 21.52 -12.56
N TYR A 129 -2.93 22.78 -12.29
CA TYR A 129 -1.65 23.33 -12.67
C TYR A 129 -0.56 22.55 -11.93
N ALA A 130 0.44 22.04 -12.65
CA ALA A 130 1.60 21.45 -12.02
C ALA A 130 2.29 22.52 -11.17
N GLU A 131 2.04 22.55 -9.86
CA GLU A 131 2.92 23.28 -8.95
C GLU A 131 4.34 22.72 -9.16
N GLN A 132 5.28 23.59 -9.51
CA GLN A 132 6.69 23.26 -9.49
C GLN A 132 7.03 22.68 -8.11
N PRO A 133 7.88 21.64 -8.01
CA PRO A 133 8.25 21.08 -6.71
C PRO A 133 8.83 22.20 -5.85
N LYS A 134 8.16 22.53 -4.74
CA LYS A 134 8.67 23.49 -3.76
C LYS A 134 10.04 22.98 -3.30
N PRO A 135 11.11 23.80 -3.38
CA PRO A 135 12.43 23.38 -2.91
C PRO A 135 12.29 22.99 -1.43
N GLN A 136 12.62 21.73 -1.11
CA GLN A 136 12.76 21.29 0.27
C GLN A 136 13.93 22.05 0.88
N TYR A 137 13.64 23.09 1.64
CA TYR A 137 14.62 23.71 2.52
C TYR A 137 15.06 22.66 3.54
N HIS A 138 16.28 22.15 3.36
CA HIS A 138 16.97 21.37 4.38
C HIS A 138 17.21 22.30 5.57
N TYR A 139 16.35 22.22 6.58
CA TYR A 139 16.68 22.77 7.89
C TYR A 139 17.84 21.94 8.46
N GLN A 140 19.07 22.45 8.32
CA GLN A 140 20.18 22.02 9.17
C GLN A 140 19.78 22.33 10.62
N GLN A 141 19.45 21.29 11.38
CA GLN A 141 19.30 21.38 12.83
C GLN A 141 20.66 21.77 13.43
N GLN A 142 20.85 23.05 13.71
CA GLN A 142 21.91 23.50 14.59
C GLN A 142 21.48 23.15 16.01
N GLN A 143 22.20 22.22 16.64
CA GLN A 143 21.99 21.86 18.04
C GLN A 143 22.32 23.08 18.92
N PRO A 144 21.47 23.45 19.90
CA PRO A 144 21.81 24.54 20.82
C PRO A 144 22.93 24.07 21.78
N PRO A 145 23.81 24.99 22.22
CA PRO A 145 24.91 24.65 23.11
C PRO A 145 24.35 24.28 24.49
N LYS A 146 24.79 23.13 25.03
CA LYS A 146 24.48 22.71 26.40
C LYS A 146 25.12 23.69 27.38
N GLN A 147 24.31 24.42 28.14
CA GLN A 147 24.78 25.21 29.27
C GLN A 147 25.21 24.28 30.40
N ALA A 148 26.39 24.54 30.98
CA ALA A 148 26.97 23.76 32.06
C ALA A 148 26.21 24.00 33.38
N LEU A 149 25.82 22.92 34.07
CA LEU A 149 25.29 22.99 35.43
C LEU A 149 26.41 23.36 36.42
N ILE A 150 26.13 24.35 37.27
CA ILE A 150 26.95 24.77 38.41
C ILE A 150 26.67 23.80 39.58
N PRO A 151 27.68 23.20 40.24
CA PRO A 151 27.44 22.44 41.46
C PRO A 151 27.41 23.38 42.68
N TYR A 152 26.36 23.24 43.51
CA TYR A 152 26.27 23.86 44.83
C TYR A 152 27.22 23.18 45.81
N ASN A 153 28.03 23.97 46.52
CA ASN A 153 28.78 23.53 47.69
C ASN A 153 27.85 23.40 48.89
N ALA A 154 27.92 22.26 49.60
CA ALA A 154 27.49 22.12 50.99
C ALA A 154 28.58 21.36 51.74
N VAL A 155 28.92 21.90 52.90
CA VAL A 155 30.13 21.64 53.69
C VAL A 155 29.77 20.75 54.88
N ASN A 156 30.62 19.73 55.12
CA ASN A 156 30.88 18.95 56.35
C ASN A 156 29.74 18.18 57.04
N GLU A 157 29.95 16.86 57.26
CA GLU A 157 30.33 16.34 58.58
C GLU A 157 30.63 14.83 58.51
N ASP A 158 31.66 14.45 59.26
CA ASP A 158 32.31 13.15 59.33
C ASP A 158 31.47 12.06 60.03
N ASN A 159 31.86 10.82 59.72
CA ASN A 159 31.88 9.62 60.59
C ASN A 159 30.77 8.56 60.40
N GLY A 160 31.17 7.36 59.95
CA GLY A 160 30.45 6.13 60.29
C GLY A 160 30.34 4.98 59.28
N GLY A 161 31.41 4.60 58.58
CA GLY A 161 31.74 3.19 58.24
C GLY A 161 30.85 2.34 57.32
N TYR A 162 31.38 1.97 56.15
CA TYR A 162 31.52 0.55 55.73
C TYR A 162 32.59 0.45 54.63
N SER A 163 33.68 -0.26 54.95
CA SER A 163 34.83 -0.49 54.06
C SER A 163 34.52 -1.56 53.00
N ASN A 164 34.82 -1.31 51.73
CA ASN A 164 35.34 -2.36 50.86
C ASN A 164 36.23 -1.77 49.75
N TRP A 165 37.53 -1.69 50.03
CA TRP A 165 38.56 -1.40 49.03
C TRP A 165 39.02 -2.70 48.38
N GLY A 166 38.85 -2.82 47.07
CA GLY A 166 39.26 -4.00 46.31
C GLY A 166 39.53 -3.67 44.84
N ARG A 167 40.68 -3.02 44.61
CA ARG A 167 41.51 -2.96 43.40
C ARG A 167 41.07 -3.72 42.13
N GLY A 168 41.21 -3.02 41.01
CA GLY A 168 41.52 -3.59 39.68
C GLY A 168 40.38 -3.36 38.69
N GLY A 169 40.51 -2.58 37.62
CA GLY A 169 41.67 -2.35 36.77
C GLY A 169 41.33 -2.88 35.37
N GLY A 170 41.55 -2.09 34.33
CA GLY A 170 41.77 -2.63 32.98
C GLY A 170 40.73 -2.28 31.93
N ARG A 171 41.18 -1.44 30.99
CA ARG A 171 40.64 -1.18 29.66
C ARG A 171 40.80 -2.42 28.75
N GLY A 172 39.89 -2.58 27.78
CA GLY A 172 40.10 -3.43 26.58
C GLY A 172 38.77 -3.90 25.99
N ARG A 173 38.22 -3.25 24.95
CA ARG A 173 38.40 -3.56 23.52
C ARG A 173 38.30 -5.05 23.17
N GLY A 174 37.25 -5.42 22.41
CA GLY A 174 37.37 -6.48 21.40
C GLY A 174 36.11 -7.27 21.07
N TRP A 175 35.55 -7.00 19.89
CA TRP A 175 35.06 -7.94 18.86
C TRP A 175 34.17 -9.14 19.23
N GLY A 176 33.04 -9.29 18.51
CA GLY A 176 32.60 -10.61 18.03
C GLY A 176 31.10 -10.95 18.09
N TYR A 177 30.47 -10.95 16.91
CA TYR A 177 29.41 -11.86 16.40
C TYR A 177 28.27 -12.41 17.30
N ARG A 178 27.05 -12.21 16.76
CA ARG A 178 25.85 -13.08 16.74
C ARG A 178 25.43 -13.81 18.03
N GLY A 179 24.18 -13.57 18.42
CA GLY A 179 23.34 -14.62 19.02
C GLY A 179 22.31 -14.08 20.00
N ALA A 180 21.04 -14.33 19.70
CA ALA A 180 19.87 -13.90 20.44
C ALA A 180 19.72 -14.58 21.82
N GLY A 181 19.15 -13.81 22.77
CA GLY A 181 18.10 -14.25 23.70
C GLY A 181 18.50 -14.94 25.02
N TYR A 182 18.13 -14.33 26.15
CA TYR A 182 17.72 -15.00 27.40
C TYR A 182 16.28 -14.52 27.70
N GLU A 183 15.28 -15.39 27.56
CA GLU A 183 14.71 -16.28 28.59
C GLU A 183 13.58 -15.65 29.41
N ARG A 184 12.35 -16.00 29.04
CA ARG A 184 11.37 -16.53 30.00
C ARG A 184 10.90 -17.89 29.47
N GLY A 185 11.06 -18.91 30.29
CA GLY A 185 11.01 -20.31 29.88
C GLY A 185 9.63 -20.89 29.50
N ARG A 186 9.72 -21.93 28.65
CA ARG A 186 9.02 -23.22 28.79
C ARG A 186 9.80 -24.29 27.98
N GLY A 187 10.56 -25.16 28.68
CA GLY A 187 11.18 -26.40 28.18
C GLY A 187 12.37 -26.21 27.21
N GLY A 188 13.49 -26.93 27.24
CA GLY A 188 13.93 -28.11 27.97
C GLY A 188 15.04 -28.78 27.14
N GLY A 189 16.24 -28.94 27.71
CA GLY A 189 17.38 -29.68 27.12
C GLY A 189 18.13 -28.91 26.02
N GLY A 190 19.45 -28.75 26.02
CA GLY A 190 20.50 -29.49 26.68
C GLY A 190 21.57 -29.82 25.62
N ARG A 191 22.84 -29.53 25.96
CA ARG A 191 24.06 -30.01 25.28
C ARG A 191 24.31 -29.35 23.92
N GLY A 192 25.41 -28.68 23.64
CA GLY A 192 26.73 -28.72 24.24
C GLY A 192 27.75 -28.80 23.10
N PHE A 193 28.90 -28.15 23.31
CA PHE A 193 30.20 -28.43 22.70
C PHE A 193 30.32 -28.08 21.19
N SER A 194 31.05 -27.02 20.83
CA SER A 194 32.51 -26.83 20.93
C SER A 194 33.24 -27.19 19.63
N ARG A 195 33.83 -26.14 19.06
CA ARG A 195 35.25 -26.03 18.65
C ARG A 195 35.75 -26.74 17.38
N GLY A 196 36.62 -25.97 16.69
CA GLY A 196 37.76 -26.48 15.93
C GLY A 196 37.56 -26.34 14.43
N ARG A 197 38.05 -25.31 13.74
CA ARG A 197 39.47 -24.94 13.48
C ARG A 197 40.25 -26.12 12.88
N GLY A 198 40.49 -26.07 11.57
CA GLY A 198 41.34 -27.06 10.91
C GLY A 198 41.61 -26.72 9.44
N ARG A 199 42.85 -26.30 9.19
CA ARG A 199 43.44 -25.94 7.91
C ARG A 199 44.19 -27.17 7.40
N MET A 200 43.86 -27.69 6.22
CA MET A 200 44.65 -28.61 5.38
C MET A 200 43.84 -28.75 4.08
N GLY A 201 44.33 -28.48 2.88
CA GLY A 201 45.65 -28.81 2.37
C GLY A 201 45.55 -30.14 1.63
N GLY A 202 45.48 -30.08 0.30
CA GLY A 202 45.84 -31.19 -0.58
C GLY A 202 44.69 -31.87 -1.33
N GLY A 203 44.90 -32.06 -2.63
CA GLY A 203 44.21 -33.09 -3.41
C GLY A 203 43.53 -32.59 -4.67
N GLY A 204 44.31 -32.21 -5.68
CA GLY A 204 43.78 -32.19 -7.04
C GLY A 204 43.44 -33.62 -7.50
N ARG A 205 42.48 -33.72 -8.42
CA ARG A 205 42.48 -34.67 -9.55
C ARG A 205 41.36 -34.35 -10.52
N SER A 206 41.77 -34.21 -11.77
CA SER A 206 40.98 -34.08 -12.99
C SER A 206 40.01 -35.25 -13.25
N ARG A 207 39.11 -34.97 -14.22
CA ARG A 207 38.16 -35.83 -14.98
C ARG A 207 36.72 -35.46 -14.62
N GLY A 208 35.81 -35.10 -15.52
CA GLY A 208 35.74 -35.30 -16.97
C GLY A 208 34.30 -35.77 -17.31
N GLY A 209 33.75 -35.31 -18.44
CA GLY A 209 32.44 -35.72 -19.03
C GLY A 209 31.30 -34.77 -18.62
N GLY A 210 30.51 -34.17 -19.53
CA GLY A 210 29.88 -34.77 -20.72
C GLY A 210 28.86 -35.78 -20.22
N TYR A 211 27.55 -35.60 -20.29
CA TYR A 211 26.69 -34.96 -21.29
C TYR A 211 25.55 -34.18 -20.62
#